data_AF-F0JFE0-F1
#
_entry.id   AF-F0JFE0-F1
#
_cell.length_a   1.000
_cell.length_b   1.000
_cell.length_c   1.000
_cell.angle_alpha   90.00
_cell.angle_beta   90.00
_cell.angle_gamma   90.00
#
_symmetry.space_group_name_H-M   'P 1'
#
loop_
_entity.id
_entity.type
_entity.pdbx_description
1 polymer ?
#
loop_
_entity_poly.entity_id
_entity_poly.type
_entity_poly.pdbx_seq_one_letter_code
_entity_poly.pdbx_strand_id
1 'polypeptide(L)'
;MKLLLPLLLTLCLLPATGHAGEFDCQNPPFGEAIAQFDGFHKYKEAGPVSYYTHDDPDCGIAANKYGKPEIAYAVVDGKLYAQIVTVVSEELTRGIKERAALYKAGKIKAADLSPGFRDQVNADVQPKMKEGENSSELIWNFPDRKLRAKFKVDYATNTVKLNYYYLPLWETLQDK
;
A
#
# COMPACT_ATOMS: atom_id res chain seq x y z
N MET A 1 -24.15 -10.86 69.51
CA MET A 1 -23.77 -9.71 68.66
C MET A 1 -22.43 -10.00 68.01
N LYS A 2 -22.43 -10.52 66.78
CA LYS A 2 -21.23 -10.72 65.95
C LYS A 2 -21.58 -10.21 64.55
N LEU A 3 -21.15 -8.99 64.25
CA LEU A 3 -21.08 -8.46 62.89
C LEU A 3 -19.89 -9.12 62.18
N LEU A 4 -20.09 -9.63 60.96
CA LEU A 4 -19.02 -9.93 60.02
C LEU A 4 -19.53 -9.67 58.60
N LEU A 5 -19.35 -8.40 58.21
CA LEU A 5 -18.94 -7.85 56.92
C LEU A 5 -19.23 -8.67 55.63
N PRO A 6 -20.06 -8.16 54.70
CA PRO A 6 -20.15 -8.71 53.35
C PRO A 6 -18.96 -8.22 52.51
N LEU A 7 -18.20 -9.17 51.97
CA LEU A 7 -17.11 -8.95 51.03
C LEU A 7 -17.69 -8.44 49.70
N LEU A 8 -17.65 -7.13 49.51
CA LEU A 8 -18.03 -6.43 48.28
C LEU A 8 -17.04 -6.83 47.17
N LEU A 9 -17.44 -7.75 46.28
CA LEU A 9 -16.72 -8.03 45.02
C LEU A 9 -16.90 -6.83 44.09
N THR A 10 -16.08 -5.80 44.28
CA THR A 10 -15.93 -4.71 43.31
C THR A 10 -15.05 -5.21 42.17
N LEU A 11 -15.70 -5.79 41.16
CA LEU A 11 -15.07 -6.18 39.91
C LEU A 11 -14.58 -4.90 39.20
N CYS A 12 -13.32 -4.54 39.44
CA CYS A 12 -12.65 -3.47 38.70
C CYS A 12 -12.58 -3.85 37.22
N LEU A 13 -13.51 -3.33 36.43
CA LEU A 13 -13.35 -3.15 34.99
C LEU A 13 -12.18 -2.19 34.77
N LEU A 14 -10.96 -2.75 34.73
CA LEU A 14 -9.81 -2.03 34.22
C LEU A 14 -10.04 -1.83 32.72
N PRO A 15 -10.17 -0.59 32.22
CA PRO A 15 -10.11 -0.37 30.79
C PRO A 15 -8.74 -0.87 30.32
N ALA A 16 -8.74 -1.91 29.48
CA ALA A 16 -7.54 -2.28 28.75
C ALA A 16 -7.13 -1.06 27.93
N THR A 17 -6.08 -0.36 28.35
CA THR A 17 -5.39 0.61 27.52
C THR A 17 -4.76 -0.19 26.40
N GLY A 18 -5.51 -0.40 25.32
CA GLY A 18 -4.96 -0.89 24.07
C GLY A 18 -3.94 0.14 23.63
N HIS A 19 -2.66 -0.20 23.70
CA HIS A 19 -1.64 0.55 22.98
C HIS A 19 -1.99 0.41 21.51
N ALA A 20 -2.48 1.49 20.90
CA ALA A 20 -2.56 1.58 19.45
C ALA A 20 -1.14 1.33 18.93
N GLY A 21 -1.00 0.36 18.03
CA GLY A 21 0.29 0.07 17.42
C GLY A 21 0.76 1.28 16.64
N GLU A 22 2.07 1.52 16.58
CA GLU A 22 2.62 2.50 15.64
C GLU A 22 2.47 1.96 14.22
N PHE A 23 1.91 2.75 13.31
CA PHE A 23 1.73 2.36 11.92
C PHE A 23 3.00 2.65 11.12
N ASP A 24 3.77 1.61 10.78
CA ASP A 24 4.89 1.71 9.84
C ASP A 24 4.37 1.66 8.41
N CYS A 25 4.33 2.81 7.75
CA CYS A 25 3.81 2.89 6.40
C CYS A 25 4.82 2.47 5.31
N GLN A 26 6.10 2.31 5.65
CA GLN A 26 7.11 1.74 4.75
C GLN A 26 6.97 0.21 4.69
N ASN A 27 6.49 -0.39 5.79
CA ASN A 27 6.11 -1.79 5.87
C ASN A 27 4.67 -1.95 6.37
N PRO A 28 3.66 -1.53 5.59
CA PRO A 28 2.29 -1.53 6.08
C PRO A 28 1.87 -2.91 6.59
N PRO A 29 1.20 -3.00 7.74
CA PRO A 29 0.71 -4.24 8.33
C PRO A 29 -0.50 -4.78 7.53
N PHE A 30 -0.23 -5.33 6.33
CA PHE A 30 -1.25 -5.88 5.45
C PHE A 30 -2.02 -7.03 6.12
N GLY A 31 -3.35 -7.01 5.99
CA GLY A 31 -4.26 -7.98 6.60
C GLY A 31 -4.66 -7.66 8.04
N GLU A 32 -4.01 -6.69 8.68
CA GLU A 32 -4.34 -6.25 10.03
C GLU A 32 -5.53 -5.28 10.05
N ALA A 33 -6.28 -5.29 11.15
CA ALA A 33 -7.42 -4.39 11.33
C ALA A 33 -6.92 -2.94 11.47
N ILE A 34 -7.40 -2.01 10.64
CA ILE A 34 -6.91 -0.62 10.70
C ILE A 34 -7.33 0.11 11.98
N ALA A 35 -8.39 -0.35 12.66
CA ALA A 35 -8.91 0.24 13.89
C ALA A 35 -7.95 0.14 15.10
N GLN A 36 -6.86 -0.62 14.99
CA GLN A 36 -5.81 -0.69 16.01
C GLN A 36 -4.72 0.38 15.83
N PHE A 37 -4.79 1.16 14.76
CA PHE A 37 -3.86 2.23 14.43
C PHE A 37 -4.62 3.56 14.40
N ASP A 38 -4.02 4.61 14.95
CA ASP A 38 -4.57 5.98 14.88
C ASP A 38 -4.25 6.63 13.52
N GLY A 39 -4.75 7.84 13.28
CA GLY A 39 -4.35 8.66 12.12
C GLY A 39 -4.97 8.29 10.77
N PHE A 40 -5.84 7.28 10.72
CA PHE A 40 -6.56 6.91 9.49
C PHE A 40 -7.83 7.73 9.26
N HIS A 41 -7.94 8.37 8.09
CA HIS A 41 -9.10 9.18 7.71
C HIS A 41 -9.77 8.62 6.45
N LYS A 42 -10.99 8.12 6.59
CA LYS A 42 -11.77 7.63 5.45
C LYS A 42 -12.17 8.80 4.56
N TYR A 43 -11.91 8.70 3.26
CA TYR A 43 -12.30 9.74 2.29
C TYR A 43 -13.15 9.22 1.13
N LYS A 44 -13.19 7.90 0.92
CA LYS A 44 -13.98 7.30 -0.17
C LYS A 44 -14.38 5.86 0.15
N GLU A 45 -15.47 5.40 -0.47
CA GLU A 45 -15.87 4.00 -0.52
C GLU A 45 -16.26 3.63 -1.96
N ALA A 46 -15.96 2.41 -2.39
CA ALA A 46 -16.39 1.87 -3.67
C ALA A 46 -16.63 0.36 -3.53
N GLY A 47 -17.89 -0.05 -3.47
CA GLY A 47 -18.27 -1.44 -3.20
C GLY A 47 -17.73 -1.90 -1.83
N PRO A 48 -17.06 -3.08 -1.74
CA PRO A 48 -16.54 -3.58 -0.47
C PRO A 48 -15.24 -2.90 0.00
N VAL A 49 -14.72 -1.93 -0.76
CA VAL A 49 -13.44 -1.29 -0.47
C VAL A 49 -13.65 0.13 0.05
N SER A 50 -13.15 0.39 1.26
CA SER A 50 -13.04 1.74 1.83
C SER A 50 -11.62 2.26 1.64
N TYR A 51 -11.47 3.55 1.35
CA TYR A 51 -10.19 4.20 1.09
C TYR A 51 -9.92 5.27 2.15
N TYR A 52 -8.70 5.26 2.66
CA TYR A 52 -8.24 6.10 3.75
C TYR A 52 -6.94 6.82 3.39
N THR A 53 -6.73 8.01 3.94
CA THR A 53 -5.40 8.62 4.09
C THR A 53 -4.87 8.31 5.49
N HIS A 54 -3.58 8.55 5.73
CA HIS A 54 -2.96 8.44 7.05
C HIS A 54 -2.14 9.69 7.35
N ASP A 55 -2.11 10.12 8.61
CA ASP A 55 -1.47 11.37 9.06
C ASP A 55 0.07 11.33 9.14
N ASP A 56 0.71 10.36 8.49
CA ASP A 56 2.17 10.20 8.55
C ASP A 56 2.85 11.02 7.43
N PRO A 57 3.56 12.12 7.76
CA PRO A 57 4.25 12.95 6.79
C PRO A 57 5.52 12.29 6.23
N ASP A 58 6.12 11.35 6.97
CA ASP A 58 7.37 10.66 6.61
C ASP A 58 7.12 9.45 5.70
N CYS A 59 5.85 9.18 5.41
CA CYS A 59 5.44 8.14 4.49
C CYS A 59 5.81 8.36 3.03
N GLY A 60 6.44 9.50 2.74
CA GLY A 60 7.00 9.85 1.46
C GLY A 60 8.18 8.96 1.07
N ILE A 61 7.83 7.79 0.53
CA ILE A 61 8.65 6.86 -0.25
C ILE A 61 9.55 7.61 -1.23
N ALA A 62 10.59 6.95 -1.77
CA ALA A 62 11.47 7.38 -2.87
C ALA A 62 10.82 8.16 -4.04
N ALA A 63 9.49 8.20 -4.13
CA ALA A 63 8.68 9.03 -5.00
C ALA A 63 8.71 10.54 -4.66
N ASN A 64 9.07 10.95 -3.43
CA ASN A 64 9.18 12.36 -3.01
C ASN A 64 10.12 13.20 -3.89
N LYS A 65 11.17 12.59 -4.45
CA LYS A 65 12.08 13.29 -5.39
C LYS A 65 11.43 13.65 -6.72
N TYR A 66 10.28 13.04 -7.04
CA TYR A 66 9.57 13.22 -8.31
C TYR A 66 8.30 14.06 -8.17
N GLY A 67 7.94 14.50 -6.97
CA GLY A 67 6.76 15.31 -6.70
C GLY A 67 6.21 15.08 -5.30
N LYS A 68 4.98 15.55 -5.05
CA LYS A 68 4.25 15.26 -3.81
C LYS A 68 3.40 13.99 -4.01
N PRO A 69 3.77 12.84 -3.42
CA PRO A 69 2.97 11.64 -3.55
C PRO A 69 1.66 11.76 -2.79
N GLU A 70 0.58 11.29 -3.41
CA GLU A 70 -0.68 10.99 -2.74
C GLU A 70 -0.66 9.51 -2.33
N ILE A 71 -0.89 9.25 -1.05
CA ILE A 71 -0.90 7.88 -0.51
C ILE A 71 -2.31 7.57 -0.02
N ALA A 72 -2.85 6.47 -0.52
CA ALA A 72 -4.14 5.94 -0.12
C ALA A 72 -4.01 4.50 0.38
N TYR A 73 -4.78 4.17 1.40
CA TYR A 73 -4.89 2.84 1.97
C TYR A 73 -6.27 2.28 1.68
N ALA A 74 -6.32 1.15 0.98
CA ALA A 74 -7.55 0.44 0.70
C ALA A 74 -7.80 -0.61 1.78
N VAL A 75 -9.03 -0.68 2.27
CA VAL A 75 -9.45 -1.50 3.41
C VAL A 75 -10.66 -2.32 3.01
N VAL A 76 -10.63 -3.61 3.34
CA VAL A 76 -11.72 -4.57 3.13
C VAL A 76 -12.01 -5.25 4.45
N ASP A 77 -13.28 -5.30 4.85
CA ASP A 77 -13.71 -5.89 6.12
C ASP A 77 -12.91 -5.37 7.34
N GLY A 78 -12.61 -4.06 7.33
CA GLY A 78 -11.83 -3.38 8.36
C GLY A 78 -10.32 -3.66 8.33
N LYS A 79 -9.83 -4.49 7.40
CA LYS A 79 -8.43 -4.90 7.29
C LYS A 79 -7.69 -4.22 6.14
N LEU A 80 -6.43 -3.86 6.38
CA LEU A 80 -5.59 -3.22 5.38
C LEU A 80 -5.34 -4.16 4.20
N TYR A 81 -5.89 -3.80 3.05
CA TYR A 81 -5.83 -4.59 1.82
C TYR A 81 -4.75 -4.08 0.86
N ALA A 82 -4.66 -2.76 0.66
CA ALA A 82 -3.71 -2.20 -0.29
C ALA A 82 -3.13 -0.86 0.17
N GLN A 83 -1.91 -0.57 -0.27
CA GLN A 83 -1.32 0.77 -0.26
C GLN A 83 -1.15 1.23 -1.71
N ILE A 84 -1.55 2.46 -1.99
CA ILE A 84 -1.56 3.05 -3.33
C ILE A 84 -0.83 4.38 -3.26
N VAL A 85 0.34 4.44 -3.88
CA VAL A 85 1.15 5.66 -4.00
C VAL A 85 0.97 6.20 -5.41
N THR A 86 0.49 7.43 -5.53
CA THR A 86 0.29 8.11 -6.81
C THR A 86 1.17 9.35 -6.88
N VAL A 87 1.90 9.51 -7.99
CA VAL A 87 2.65 10.72 -8.30
C VAL A 87 2.29 11.18 -9.69
N VAL A 88 1.98 12.46 -9.85
CA VAL A 88 1.88 13.11 -11.16
C VAL A 88 3.18 13.83 -11.44
N SER A 89 3.93 13.37 -12.46
CA SER A 89 5.26 13.89 -12.77
C SER A 89 5.61 13.61 -14.22
N GLU A 90 5.75 14.68 -15.01
CA GLU A 90 6.16 14.59 -16.42
C GLU A 90 7.60 14.09 -16.55
N GLU A 91 8.51 14.54 -15.68
CA GLU A 91 9.91 14.11 -15.67
C GLU A 91 10.02 12.60 -15.46
N LEU A 92 9.36 12.08 -14.42
CA LEU A 92 9.37 10.65 -14.12
C LEU A 92 8.74 9.86 -15.27
N THR A 93 7.61 10.32 -15.78
CA THR A 93 6.89 9.67 -16.90
C THR A 93 7.76 9.61 -18.16
N ARG A 94 8.42 10.71 -18.52
CA ARG A 94 9.34 10.78 -19.65
C ARG A 94 10.53 9.85 -19.47
N GLY A 95 11.16 9.85 -18.30
CA GLY A 95 12.28 8.95 -17.98
C GLY A 95 11.88 7.48 -18.08
N ILE A 96 10.66 7.12 -17.69
CA ILE A 96 10.15 5.75 -17.84
C ILE A 96 9.86 5.41 -19.31
N LYS A 97 9.31 6.35 -20.08
CA LYS A 97 9.08 6.18 -21.53
C LYS A 97 10.39 5.92 -22.29
N GLU A 98 11.44 6.65 -21.96
CA GLU A 98 12.79 6.46 -22.52
C GLU A 98 13.35 5.07 -22.16
N ARG A 99 13.20 4.65 -20.89
CA ARG A 99 13.61 3.31 -20.44
C ARG A 99 12.78 2.20 -21.09
N ALA A 100 11.48 2.40 -21.31
CA ALA A 100 10.63 1.44 -22.01
C ALA A 100 11.14 1.17 -23.43
N ALA A 101 11.62 2.20 -24.14
CA ALA A 101 12.27 2.03 -25.44
C ALA A 101 13.59 1.22 -25.33
N LEU A 102 14.39 1.44 -24.29
CA LEU A 102 15.61 0.65 -24.04
C LEU A 102 15.30 -0.81 -23.72
N TYR A 103 14.24 -1.07 -22.95
CA TYR A 103 13.79 -2.43 -22.64
C TYR A 103 13.35 -3.17 -23.91
N LYS A 104 12.56 -2.51 -24.78
CA LYS A 104 12.17 -3.07 -26.09
C LYS A 104 13.35 -3.40 -26.98
N ALA A 105 14.41 -2.59 -26.90
CA ALA A 105 15.65 -2.82 -27.61
C ALA A 105 16.54 -3.90 -26.97
N GLY A 106 16.10 -4.56 -25.89
CA GLY A 106 16.85 -5.58 -25.16
C GLY A 106 18.06 -5.04 -24.39
N LYS A 107 18.12 -3.73 -24.16
CA LYS A 107 19.29 -3.07 -23.54
C LYS A 107 19.24 -3.03 -22.01
N ILE A 108 18.05 -3.14 -21.43
CA ILE A 108 17.82 -3.15 -19.98
C ILE A 108 16.80 -4.22 -19.61
N LYS A 109 16.70 -4.56 -18.31
CA LYS A 109 15.69 -5.50 -17.81
C LYS A 109 14.40 -4.75 -17.43
N ALA A 110 13.29 -5.49 -17.31
CA ALA A 110 12.00 -4.89 -16.94
C ALA A 110 12.04 -4.23 -15.55
N ALA A 111 12.84 -4.75 -14.62
CA ALA A 111 13.04 -4.15 -13.30
C ALA A 111 13.70 -2.75 -13.35
N ASP A 112 14.40 -2.40 -14.43
CA ASP A 112 15.06 -1.09 -14.59
C ASP A 112 14.08 0.02 -15.00
N LEU A 113 12.82 -0.33 -15.29
CA LEU A 113 11.75 0.61 -15.65
C LEU A 113 11.13 1.35 -14.46
N SER A 114 11.40 0.91 -13.21
CA SER A 114 10.87 1.52 -11.99
C SER A 114 11.99 2.11 -11.12
N PRO A 115 12.67 3.18 -11.57
CA PRO A 115 13.80 3.77 -10.83
C PRO A 115 13.35 4.32 -9.48
N GLY A 116 14.06 3.96 -8.40
CA GLY A 116 13.73 4.36 -7.03
C GLY A 116 12.68 3.48 -6.33
N PHE A 117 11.96 2.64 -7.07
CA PHE A 117 11.04 1.66 -6.48
C PHE A 117 11.67 0.26 -6.40
N ARG A 118 12.74 0.02 -7.17
CA ARG A 118 13.50 -1.25 -7.17
C ARG A 118 13.98 -1.67 -5.78
N ASP A 119 14.31 -0.74 -4.90
CA ASP A 119 14.79 -1.10 -3.55
C ASP A 119 13.63 -1.58 -2.65
N GLN A 120 12.38 -1.24 -2.99
CA GLN A 120 11.18 -1.70 -2.28
C GLN A 120 10.65 -3.04 -2.81
N VAL A 121 10.86 -3.30 -4.11
CA VAL A 121 10.51 -4.57 -4.75
C VAL A 121 11.78 -5.38 -4.99
N ASN A 122 12.03 -6.40 -4.14
CA ASN A 122 13.20 -7.29 -4.21
C ASN A 122 13.68 -7.49 -5.68
N ALA A 123 14.86 -6.95 -5.98
CA ALA A 123 15.40 -6.82 -7.33
C ALA A 123 15.60 -8.16 -8.06
N ASP A 124 15.64 -9.27 -7.33
CA ASP A 124 15.81 -10.61 -7.89
C ASP A 124 14.52 -11.15 -8.52
N VAL A 125 13.37 -10.59 -8.15
CA VAL A 125 12.07 -10.94 -8.75
C VAL A 125 11.85 -10.11 -10.00
N GLN A 126 11.91 -10.74 -11.17
CA GLN A 126 11.60 -10.07 -12.43
C GLN A 126 10.09 -9.79 -12.55
N PRO A 127 9.67 -8.54 -12.84
CA PRO A 127 8.26 -8.26 -13.05
C PRO A 127 7.78 -8.82 -14.38
N LYS A 128 6.49 -9.11 -14.43
CA LYS A 128 5.78 -9.22 -15.72
C LYS A 128 5.46 -7.82 -16.22
N MET A 129 5.85 -7.52 -17.45
CA MET A 129 5.49 -6.26 -18.11
C MET A 129 4.22 -6.43 -18.95
N LYS A 130 3.36 -5.41 -18.94
CA LYS A 130 2.23 -5.25 -19.85
C LYS A 130 2.29 -3.87 -20.47
N GLU A 131 2.10 -3.80 -21.77
CA GLU A 131 1.99 -2.52 -22.49
C GLU A 131 0.55 -2.28 -22.93
N GLY A 132 0.12 -1.03 -22.78
CA GLY A 132 -1.05 -0.50 -23.44
C GLY A 132 -0.64 0.63 -24.38
N GLU A 133 -1.61 1.14 -25.13
CA GLU A 133 -1.39 2.23 -26.09
C GLU A 133 -0.73 3.47 -25.45
N ASN A 134 -1.24 3.88 -24.28
CA ASN A 134 -0.73 5.03 -23.52
C ASN A 134 -0.30 4.66 -22.10
N SER A 135 0.11 3.40 -21.87
CA SER A 135 0.57 2.98 -20.55
C SER A 135 1.57 1.85 -20.56
N SER A 136 2.35 1.76 -19.49
CA SER A 136 3.18 0.59 -19.19
C SER A 136 2.92 0.15 -17.75
N GLU A 137 2.81 -1.15 -17.55
CA GLU A 137 2.59 -1.76 -16.24
C GLU A 137 3.66 -2.84 -15.96
N LEU A 138 4.13 -2.87 -14.72
CA LEU A 138 5.03 -3.89 -14.19
C LEU A 138 4.36 -4.54 -12.98
N ILE A 139 4.39 -5.87 -12.92
CA ILE A 139 3.71 -6.63 -11.88
C ILE A 139 4.69 -7.63 -11.26
N TRP A 140 4.91 -7.51 -9.95
CA TRP A 140 5.66 -8.47 -9.14
C TRP A 140 4.70 -9.26 -8.25
N ASN A 141 4.96 -10.56 -8.10
CA ASN A 141 4.30 -11.38 -7.09
C ASN A 141 5.34 -11.85 -6.07
N PHE A 142 5.02 -11.67 -4.80
CA PHE A 142 5.85 -12.09 -3.66
C PHE A 142 5.06 -13.13 -2.85
N PRO A 143 5.09 -14.41 -3.27
CA PRO A 143 4.27 -15.45 -2.66
C PRO A 143 4.57 -15.61 -1.16
N ASP A 144 5.84 -15.55 -0.76
CA ASP A 144 6.26 -15.71 0.64
C ASP A 144 5.69 -14.63 1.57
N ARG A 145 5.45 -13.43 1.02
CA ARG A 145 4.83 -12.31 1.72
C ARG A 145 3.32 -12.21 1.48
N LYS A 146 2.76 -13.05 0.60
CA LYS A 146 1.38 -12.96 0.10
C LYS A 146 1.04 -11.58 -0.46
N LEU A 147 2.01 -10.92 -1.10
CA LEU A 147 1.87 -9.58 -1.66
C LEU A 147 2.01 -9.59 -3.18
N ARG A 148 1.34 -8.64 -3.83
CA ARG A 148 1.58 -8.27 -5.22
C ARG A 148 1.88 -6.78 -5.30
N ALA A 149 2.94 -6.42 -6.02
CA ALA A 149 3.20 -5.02 -6.36
C ALA A 149 2.84 -4.77 -7.83
N LYS A 150 2.21 -3.63 -8.12
CA LYS A 150 1.90 -3.16 -9.45
C LYS A 150 2.39 -1.72 -9.60
N PHE A 151 3.37 -1.54 -10.47
CA PHE A 151 3.80 -0.23 -10.94
C PHE A 151 3.13 0.06 -12.28
N LYS A 152 2.50 1.22 -12.41
CA LYS A 152 1.83 1.65 -13.64
C LYS A 152 2.22 3.07 -13.97
N VAL A 153 2.44 3.32 -15.25
CA VAL A 153 2.58 4.67 -15.80
C VAL A 153 1.47 4.90 -16.81
N ASP A 154 0.80 6.02 -16.69
CA ASP A 154 -0.08 6.60 -17.70
C ASP A 154 0.63 7.76 -18.37
N TYR A 155 0.94 7.60 -19.66
CA TYR A 155 1.68 8.58 -20.44
C TYR A 155 0.81 9.78 -20.85
N ALA A 156 -0.51 9.65 -20.86
CA ALA A 156 -1.42 10.73 -21.22
C ALA A 156 -1.61 11.72 -20.07
N THR A 157 -1.67 11.20 -18.84
CA THR A 157 -1.89 12.02 -17.63
C THR A 157 -0.63 12.26 -16.80
N ASN A 158 0.53 11.81 -17.28
CA ASN A 158 1.81 11.85 -16.55
C ASN A 158 1.71 11.25 -15.13
N THR A 159 0.85 10.25 -14.96
CA THR A 159 0.55 9.67 -13.65
C THR A 159 1.29 8.35 -13.48
N VAL A 160 2.04 8.25 -12.40
CA VAL A 160 2.71 7.03 -11.96
C VAL A 160 2.03 6.52 -10.70
N LYS A 161 1.68 5.23 -10.68
CA LYS A 161 1.07 4.57 -9.53
C LYS A 161 1.87 3.35 -9.13
N LEU A 162 2.21 3.25 -7.85
CA LEU A 162 2.70 2.03 -7.24
C LEU A 162 1.64 1.51 -6.26
N ASN A 163 1.21 0.28 -6.47
CA ASN A 163 0.21 -0.35 -5.64
C ASN A 163 0.79 -1.62 -5.03
N TYR A 164 0.62 -1.80 -3.72
CA TYR A 164 0.87 -3.05 -3.02
C TYR A 164 -0.47 -3.63 -2.61
N TYR A 165 -0.71 -4.90 -2.92
CA TYR A 165 -1.95 -5.61 -2.63
C TYR A 165 -1.67 -6.83 -1.76
N TYR A 166 -2.47 -7.01 -0.72
CA TYR A 166 -2.53 -8.24 0.06
C TYR A 166 -3.41 -9.28 -0.65
N LEU A 167 -2.77 -10.34 -1.14
CA LEU A 167 -3.41 -11.34 -2.00
C LEU A 167 -4.60 -12.06 -1.34
N PRO A 168 -4.54 -12.46 -0.05
CA PRO A 168 -5.66 -13.15 0.57
C PRO A 168 -6.96 -12.32 0.60
N LEU A 169 -6.86 -11.00 0.75
CA LEU A 169 -8.03 -10.12 0.64
C LEU A 169 -8.38 -9.82 -0.82
N TRP A 170 -7.41 -9.72 -1.72
CA TRP A 170 -7.66 -9.56 -3.15
C TRP A 170 -8.53 -10.69 -3.73
N GLU A 171 -8.22 -11.93 -3.36
CA GLU A 171 -8.95 -13.12 -3.83
C GLU A 171 -10.41 -13.09 -3.38
N THR A 172 -10.68 -12.69 -2.13
CA THR A 172 -12.07 -12.52 -1.63
C THR A 172 -12.87 -11.45 -2.36
N LEU A 173 -12.20 -10.52 -3.05
CA LEU A 173 -12.85 -9.51 -3.89
C LEU A 173 -13.13 -10.01 -5.31
N GLN A 174 -12.44 -11.04 -5.78
CA GLN A 174 -12.67 -11.61 -7.11
C GLN A 174 -13.86 -12.56 -7.15
N ASP A 175 -14.18 -13.18 -6.02
CA ASP A 175 -15.28 -14.13 -5.86
C ASP A 175 -16.65 -13.47 -5.57
N LYS A 176 -16.70 -12.13 -5.55
CA LYS A 176 -17.90 -11.32 -5.29
C LYS A 176 -18.32 -10.55 -6.54
#